data_AF-A0A9K3LIV4-F1
#
_entry.id   AF-A0A9K3LIV4-F1
#
_cell.length_a   1.000
_cell.length_b   1.000
_cell.length_c   1.000
_cell.angle_alpha   90.00
_cell.angle_beta   90.00
_cell.angle_gamma   90.00
#
_symmetry.space_group_name_H-M   'P 1'
#
loop_
_entity.id
_entity.type
_entity.pdbx_description
1 polymer ?
#
loop_
_entity_poly.entity_id
_entity_poly.type
_entity_poly.pdbx_seq_one_letter_code
_entity_poly.pdbx_strand_id
1 'polypeptide(L)'
;MSLEDKIRIFKNTKSWSELPDELLVELAEIMTMEEVGDNHIFIKEGEVFKSILIVDIGKLVRTKLSCDDSEKAAILAGTAETIKEQSVVVDEILGTGEGHLGGHATGTMHNFEPNAKAYATVISSGPKTRVWKIPGDKFREIVAKPQYALPVMVFLANEVRAGSKSIRTMLNQLKQGVRGESSSGANDIKVLCFDATSWVVDNFKPAVEEFNKEHMGSDNPLHITMDYTTERLSDQSATFAAGYDAVCLFVNDTANASTIQTLSKLGVKMIANRCAGFDRVDTKAALAYGITLARVPAYSPYAVAEMAISLLMGINRKITRASNRVKMANFSLDAGLMGVDIHGKTVGVMGTGKIGQILCNIIHGFGANIICYDVFESDEVKAMGGKYVSKDEIFAQSDILFLMMPLLPQTKHTINDAALEKLKPGVLLINSSRGGLVDTNSVLKGIQSGIIGGYGADVYENEGDYFFQDWSARNISDPTLVSLLGNNNVLLTAHQAFFTQEAVDAIVNVTIDNLKQFKEGKVMYEHPNTFLPPRK
;
A
#
# COMPACT_ATOMS: atom_id res chain seq x y z
N MET A 1 -6.36 2.17 -48.22
CA MET A 1 -6.33 3.40 -47.41
C MET A 1 -4.96 4.03 -47.55
N SER A 2 -4.87 5.35 -47.71
CA SER A 2 -3.57 6.05 -47.75
C SER A 2 -2.92 6.06 -46.35
N LEU A 3 -1.63 6.38 -46.28
CA LEU A 3 -0.95 6.59 -44.98
C LEU A 3 -1.61 7.73 -44.19
N GLU A 4 -2.06 8.78 -44.88
CA GLU A 4 -2.79 9.91 -44.30
C GLU A 4 -4.09 9.46 -43.61
N ASP A 5 -4.85 8.54 -44.23
CA ASP A 5 -6.07 8.02 -43.63
C ASP A 5 -5.79 7.27 -42.32
N LYS A 6 -4.68 6.52 -42.24
CA LYS A 6 -4.29 5.78 -41.03
C LYS A 6 -3.84 6.72 -39.91
N ILE A 7 -3.09 7.78 -40.23
CA ILE A 7 -2.70 8.81 -39.26
C ILE A 7 -3.93 9.52 -38.71
N ARG A 8 -4.93 9.79 -39.57
CA ARG A 8 -6.19 10.42 -39.15
C ARG A 8 -6.93 9.61 -38.08
N ILE A 9 -6.84 8.27 -38.10
CA ILE A 9 -7.44 7.40 -37.08
C ILE A 9 -6.87 7.70 -35.69
N PHE A 10 -5.56 7.91 -35.59
CA PHE A 10 -4.92 8.30 -34.33
C PHE A 10 -5.28 9.72 -33.92
N LYS A 11 -5.25 10.67 -34.87
CA LYS A 11 -5.53 12.09 -34.59
C LYS A 11 -6.98 12.36 -34.18
N ASN A 12 -7.91 11.50 -34.55
CA ASN A 12 -9.30 11.57 -34.13
C ASN A 12 -9.51 11.06 -32.69
N THR A 13 -8.54 10.36 -32.09
CA THR A 13 -8.61 10.01 -30.67
C THR A 13 -7.82 10.99 -29.84
N LYS A 14 -8.51 11.62 -28.87
CA LYS A 14 -7.93 12.63 -27.98
C LYS A 14 -6.62 12.19 -27.31
N SER A 15 -6.52 10.97 -26.80
CA SER A 15 -5.28 10.50 -26.15
C SER A 15 -4.13 10.28 -27.12
N TRP A 16 -4.43 9.78 -28.33
CA TRP A 16 -3.41 9.50 -29.35
C TRP A 16 -2.98 10.75 -30.11
N SER A 17 -3.83 11.77 -30.20
CA SER A 17 -3.52 12.99 -30.94
C SER A 17 -2.42 13.84 -30.29
N GLU A 18 -2.19 13.64 -28.99
CA GLU A 18 -1.14 14.27 -28.17
C GLU A 18 0.25 13.64 -28.37
N LEU A 19 0.34 12.48 -29.04
CA LEU A 19 1.61 11.85 -29.37
C LEU A 19 2.32 12.57 -30.55
N PRO A 20 3.67 12.53 -30.61
CA PRO A 20 4.43 13.14 -31.70
C PRO A 20 3.99 12.64 -33.09
N ASP A 21 3.91 13.54 -34.08
CA ASP A 21 3.47 13.18 -35.44
C ASP A 21 4.37 12.11 -36.08
N GLU A 22 5.68 12.19 -35.85
CA GLU A 22 6.66 11.21 -36.33
C GLU A 22 6.36 9.80 -35.78
N LEU A 23 5.98 9.70 -34.50
CA LEU A 23 5.58 8.44 -33.89
C LEU A 23 4.30 7.90 -34.53
N LEU A 24 3.31 8.74 -34.78
CA LEU A 24 2.04 8.33 -35.40
C LEU A 24 2.22 7.87 -36.85
N VAL A 25 3.15 8.47 -37.59
CA VAL A 25 3.55 8.04 -38.94
C VAL A 25 4.16 6.64 -38.88
N GLU A 26 5.15 6.42 -38.02
CA GLU A 26 5.81 5.11 -37.88
C GLU A 26 4.82 4.00 -37.47
N LEU A 27 3.89 4.32 -36.56
CA LEU A 27 2.83 3.38 -36.16
C LEU A 27 1.86 3.10 -37.31
N ALA A 28 1.48 4.11 -38.09
CA ALA A 28 0.59 3.96 -39.24
C ALA A 28 1.19 3.08 -40.36
N GLU A 29 2.52 3.12 -40.54
CA GLU A 29 3.21 2.27 -41.53
C GLU A 29 3.12 0.78 -41.19
N ILE A 30 3.18 0.43 -39.90
CA ILE A 30 3.14 -0.97 -39.44
C ILE A 30 1.71 -1.51 -39.18
N MET A 31 0.69 -0.66 -39.32
CA MET A 31 -0.72 -1.06 -39.17
C MET A 31 -1.20 -1.92 -40.34
N THR A 32 -1.76 -3.09 -40.04
CA THR A 32 -2.44 -3.97 -41.00
C THR A 32 -3.94 -4.03 -40.74
N MET A 33 -4.76 -3.95 -41.79
CA MET A 33 -6.23 -3.99 -41.67
C MET A 33 -6.73 -5.42 -41.64
N GLU A 34 -7.72 -5.68 -40.79
CA GLU A 34 -8.50 -6.91 -40.75
C GLU A 34 -10.00 -6.59 -40.73
N GLU A 35 -10.74 -7.20 -41.65
CA GLU A 35 -12.19 -7.05 -41.72
C GLU A 35 -12.84 -8.14 -40.85
N VAL A 36 -13.46 -7.72 -39.75
CA VAL A 36 -14.03 -8.63 -38.75
C VAL A 36 -15.46 -9.02 -39.10
N GLY A 37 -16.17 -8.30 -39.97
CA GLY A 37 -17.44 -8.74 -40.60
C GLY A 37 -18.41 -9.47 -39.65
N ASP A 38 -18.90 -10.65 -40.06
CA ASP A 38 -19.63 -11.64 -39.23
C ASP A 38 -18.68 -12.66 -38.56
N ASN A 39 -17.38 -12.39 -38.60
CA ASN A 39 -16.32 -13.21 -38.02
C ASN A 39 -15.95 -12.71 -36.60
N HIS A 40 -15.02 -13.44 -35.97
CA HIS A 40 -14.52 -13.15 -34.64
C HIS A 40 -13.00 -13.32 -34.57
N ILE A 41 -12.36 -12.63 -33.63
CA ILE A 41 -10.95 -12.85 -33.29
C ILE A 41 -10.93 -13.65 -31.99
N PHE A 42 -10.52 -14.91 -32.07
CA PHE A 42 -10.35 -15.75 -30.90
C PHE A 42 -8.97 -15.57 -30.28
N ILE A 43 -8.92 -15.41 -28.96
CA ILE A 43 -7.66 -15.44 -28.21
C ILE A 43 -7.76 -16.59 -27.22
N LYS A 44 -6.87 -17.59 -27.37
CA LYS A 44 -6.92 -18.77 -26.53
C LYS A 44 -6.61 -18.43 -25.08
N GLU A 45 -7.29 -19.12 -24.17
CA GLU A 45 -7.07 -18.99 -22.74
C GLU A 45 -5.60 -19.28 -22.38
N GLY A 46 -4.93 -18.29 -21.78
CA GLY A 46 -3.52 -18.38 -21.45
C GLY A 46 -2.55 -18.05 -22.59
N GLU A 47 -3.04 -17.75 -23.79
CA GLU A 47 -2.23 -17.27 -24.90
C GLU A 47 -1.93 -15.78 -24.75
N VAL A 48 -0.72 -15.40 -25.13
CA VAL A 48 -0.29 -14.00 -25.13
C VAL A 48 -0.83 -13.34 -26.38
N PHE A 49 -1.71 -12.35 -26.22
CA PHE A 49 -2.13 -11.52 -27.34
C PHE A 49 -1.00 -10.56 -27.73
N LYS A 50 -0.46 -10.71 -28.94
CA LYS A 50 0.77 -10.02 -29.38
C LYS A 50 0.52 -8.76 -30.19
N SER A 51 -0.70 -8.24 -30.25
CA SER A 51 -1.04 -7.11 -31.12
C SER A 51 -1.90 -6.06 -30.39
N ILE A 52 -1.84 -4.82 -30.85
CA ILE A 52 -2.75 -3.75 -30.46
C ILE A 52 -3.85 -3.66 -31.52
N LEU A 53 -5.11 -3.57 -31.09
CA LEU A 53 -6.27 -3.43 -31.98
C LEU A 53 -6.77 -1.97 -31.97
N ILE A 54 -7.10 -1.46 -33.15
CA ILE A 54 -7.68 -0.14 -33.35
C ILE A 54 -8.97 -0.28 -34.16
N VAL A 55 -10.10 0.14 -33.61
CA VAL A 55 -11.40 0.04 -34.30
C VAL A 55 -11.59 1.25 -35.20
N ASP A 56 -11.72 1.01 -36.50
CA ASP A 56 -11.97 2.07 -37.48
C ASP A 56 -13.48 2.29 -37.68
N ILE A 57 -14.21 1.23 -38.02
CA ILE A 57 -15.68 1.26 -38.19
C ILE A 57 -16.29 0.09 -37.42
N GLY A 58 -17.45 0.31 -36.80
CA GLY A 58 -18.23 -0.73 -36.12
C GLY A 58 -17.98 -0.79 -34.61
N LYS A 59 -18.28 -1.93 -34.00
CA LYS A 59 -18.15 -2.14 -32.55
C LYS A 59 -17.52 -3.51 -32.30
N LEU A 60 -16.50 -3.54 -31.44
CA LEU A 60 -15.94 -4.78 -30.93
C LEU A 60 -16.49 -5.04 -29.53
N VAL A 61 -16.98 -6.24 -29.32
CA VAL A 61 -17.42 -6.71 -28.01
C VAL A 61 -16.47 -7.79 -27.55
N ARG A 62 -15.92 -7.62 -26.35
CA ARG A 62 -15.11 -8.63 -25.69
C ARG A 62 -16.02 -9.52 -24.89
N THR A 63 -16.00 -10.82 -25.18
CA THR A 63 -16.84 -11.78 -24.49
C THR A 63 -16.01 -12.91 -23.89
N LYS A 64 -16.55 -13.55 -22.85
CA LYS A 64 -16.01 -14.79 -22.27
C LYS A 64 -17.06 -15.88 -22.41
N LEU A 65 -16.69 -17.02 -22.98
CA LEU A 65 -17.56 -18.19 -23.09
C LEU A 65 -17.92 -18.68 -21.68
N SER A 66 -19.21 -18.95 -21.44
CA SER A 66 -19.73 -19.43 -20.15
C SER A 66 -19.78 -20.95 -20.03
N CYS A 67 -19.05 -21.69 -20.88
CA CYS A 67 -19.07 -23.15 -20.98
C CYS A 67 -17.74 -23.82 -20.59
N ASP A 68 -17.80 -25.13 -20.35
CA ASP A 68 -16.65 -25.98 -20.00
C ASP A 68 -15.71 -26.22 -21.19
N ASP A 69 -14.44 -26.53 -20.91
CA ASP A 69 -13.36 -26.64 -21.91
C ASP A 69 -13.65 -27.65 -23.05
N SER A 70 -14.46 -28.68 -22.80
CA SER A 70 -14.82 -29.70 -23.78
C SER A 70 -15.76 -29.20 -24.89
N GLU A 71 -16.49 -28.11 -24.66
CA GLU A 71 -17.49 -27.57 -25.62
C GLU A 71 -16.97 -26.34 -26.38
N LYS A 72 -15.91 -25.69 -25.88
CA LYS A 72 -15.34 -24.45 -26.45
C LYS A 72 -14.97 -24.59 -27.93
N ALA A 73 -14.34 -25.69 -28.33
CA ALA A 73 -13.87 -25.87 -29.71
C ALA A 73 -15.00 -25.94 -30.74
N ALA A 74 -16.15 -26.52 -30.36
CA ALA A 74 -17.32 -26.62 -31.23
C ALA A 74 -18.05 -25.27 -31.37
N ILE A 75 -18.15 -24.52 -30.27
CA ILE A 75 -18.78 -23.18 -30.26
C ILE A 75 -17.94 -22.18 -31.06
N LEU A 76 -16.62 -22.23 -30.95
CA LEU A 76 -15.70 -21.36 -31.69
C LEU A 76 -15.65 -21.64 -33.19
N ALA A 77 -16.09 -22.82 -33.63
CA ALA A 77 -16.26 -23.13 -35.04
C ALA A 77 -17.59 -22.61 -35.62
N GLY A 78 -18.47 -22.05 -34.77
CA GLY A 78 -19.77 -21.48 -35.16
C GLY A 78 -19.71 -20.03 -35.64
N THR A 79 -20.89 -19.44 -35.88
CA THR A 79 -21.01 -18.04 -36.31
C THR A 79 -20.77 -17.08 -35.13
N ALA A 80 -20.47 -15.81 -35.41
CA ALA A 80 -20.35 -14.79 -34.37
C ALA A 80 -21.63 -14.68 -33.50
N GLU A 81 -22.80 -14.97 -34.06
CA GLU A 81 -24.09 -14.98 -33.36
C GLU A 81 -24.19 -16.14 -32.36
N THR A 82 -23.79 -17.36 -32.75
CA THR A 82 -23.72 -18.52 -31.85
C THR A 82 -22.74 -18.28 -30.70
N ILE A 83 -21.58 -17.69 -30.99
CA ILE A 83 -20.58 -17.36 -29.96
C ILE A 83 -21.13 -16.30 -29.00
N LYS A 84 -21.84 -15.29 -29.53
CA LYS A 84 -22.42 -14.21 -28.74
C LYS A 84 -23.50 -14.71 -27.77
N GLU A 85 -24.35 -15.63 -28.18
CA GLU A 85 -25.38 -16.23 -27.32
C GLU A 85 -24.78 -17.05 -26.16
N GLN A 86 -23.64 -17.71 -26.40
CA GLN A 86 -22.96 -18.58 -25.43
C GLN A 86 -21.86 -17.87 -24.64
N SER A 87 -21.79 -16.54 -24.73
CA SER A 87 -20.76 -15.75 -24.05
C SER A 87 -21.34 -14.63 -23.19
N VAL A 88 -20.66 -14.35 -22.08
CA VAL A 88 -20.92 -13.18 -21.25
C VAL A 88 -20.09 -12.00 -21.76
N VAL A 89 -20.73 -10.85 -21.95
CA VAL A 89 -20.01 -9.60 -22.31
C VAL A 89 -19.15 -9.17 -21.13
N VAL A 90 -17.85 -9.06 -21.38
CA VAL A 90 -16.86 -8.62 -20.40
C VAL A 90 -16.63 -7.12 -20.55
N ASP A 91 -16.55 -6.63 -21.79
CA ASP A 91 -16.33 -5.23 -22.10
C ASP A 91 -16.77 -4.89 -23.55
N GLU A 92 -16.99 -3.61 -23.84
CA GLU A 92 -17.41 -3.13 -25.16
C GLU A 92 -16.58 -1.95 -25.65
N ILE A 93 -16.15 -2.01 -26.91
CA ILE A 93 -15.32 -1.00 -27.57
C ILE A 93 -16.07 -0.47 -28.81
N LEU A 94 -16.40 0.82 -28.81
CA LEU A 94 -17.20 1.49 -29.85
C LEU A 94 -16.31 2.22 -30.86
N GLY A 95 -16.50 1.97 -32.16
CA GLY A 95 -16.02 2.83 -33.25
C GLY A 95 -17.06 3.90 -33.64
N THR A 96 -16.78 4.68 -34.67
CA THR A 96 -17.72 5.70 -35.17
C THR A 96 -18.85 5.10 -36.00
N GLY A 97 -20.06 5.65 -35.85
CA GLY A 97 -21.26 5.23 -36.59
C GLY A 97 -21.15 5.41 -38.11
N GLU A 98 -21.99 4.68 -38.84
CA GLU A 98 -21.98 4.61 -40.31
C GLU A 98 -22.06 6.00 -40.97
N GLY A 99 -21.08 6.32 -41.83
CA GLY A 99 -21.14 7.49 -42.73
C GLY A 99 -20.02 8.51 -42.62
N HIS A 100 -19.12 8.41 -41.63
CA HIS A 100 -17.97 9.31 -41.52
C HIS A 100 -16.65 8.53 -41.59
N LEU A 101 -15.83 8.85 -42.60
CA LEU A 101 -14.42 8.49 -42.70
C LEU A 101 -13.66 9.18 -41.56
N GLY A 102 -13.64 8.54 -40.38
CA GLY A 102 -13.09 9.13 -39.17
C GLY A 102 -13.04 8.16 -38.00
N GLY A 103 -12.38 7.01 -38.17
CA GLY A 103 -12.16 6.07 -37.08
C GLY A 103 -11.53 6.72 -35.84
N HIS A 104 -11.85 6.20 -34.66
CA HIS A 104 -11.23 6.57 -33.38
C HIS A 104 -10.40 5.37 -32.91
N ALA A 105 -9.08 5.54 -32.72
CA ALA A 105 -8.29 4.61 -31.91
C ALA A 105 -8.89 4.47 -30.51
N THR A 106 -9.62 3.39 -30.26
CA THR A 106 -10.20 3.12 -28.95
C THR A 106 -9.27 2.22 -28.15
N GLY A 107 -8.53 2.84 -27.23
CA GLY A 107 -7.78 2.16 -26.19
C GLY A 107 -6.43 1.59 -26.64
N THR A 108 -5.36 2.26 -26.25
CA THR A 108 -4.19 1.49 -25.79
C THR A 108 -4.55 0.95 -24.43
N MET A 109 -4.48 -0.36 -24.25
CA MET A 109 -4.68 -1.01 -22.95
C MET A 109 -6.13 -1.04 -22.48
N HIS A 110 -6.85 -2.07 -22.91
CA HIS A 110 -7.62 -2.82 -21.94
C HIS A 110 -7.26 -4.31 -22.04
N ASN A 111 -6.36 -4.68 -21.14
CA ASN A 111 -6.19 -6.03 -20.60
C ASN A 111 -5.42 -7.06 -21.42
N PHE A 112 -4.42 -6.66 -22.21
CA PHE A 112 -3.28 -7.53 -22.46
C PHE A 112 -2.02 -6.71 -22.26
N GLU A 113 -1.40 -6.81 -21.08
CA GLU A 113 0.05 -6.56 -21.04
C GLU A 113 0.68 -7.42 -22.15
N PRO A 114 1.71 -6.94 -22.87
CA PRO A 114 2.48 -7.83 -23.71
C PRO A 114 3.00 -8.97 -22.82
N ASN A 115 2.42 -10.17 -22.96
CA ASN A 115 2.60 -11.38 -22.13
C ASN A 115 1.56 -11.67 -21.03
N ALA A 116 0.50 -10.87 -20.88
CA ALA A 116 -0.64 -11.21 -20.03
C ALA A 116 -1.48 -12.32 -20.68
N LYS A 117 -1.91 -13.29 -19.85
CA LYS A 117 -2.81 -14.36 -20.25
C LYS A 117 -4.18 -13.78 -20.62
N ALA A 118 -4.59 -13.98 -21.86
CA ALA A 118 -5.87 -13.52 -22.36
C ALA A 118 -7.02 -14.52 -22.10
N TYR A 119 -8.27 -14.03 -22.04
CA TYR A 119 -9.46 -14.83 -21.71
C TYR A 119 -10.70 -14.53 -22.59
N ALA A 120 -10.56 -14.06 -23.84
CA ALA A 120 -11.71 -13.51 -24.55
C ALA A 120 -11.79 -13.76 -26.06
N THR A 121 -13.03 -13.86 -26.54
CA THR A 121 -13.38 -13.76 -27.95
C THR A 121 -13.79 -12.32 -28.25
N VAL A 122 -13.26 -11.75 -29.33
CA VAL A 122 -13.64 -10.42 -29.80
C VAL A 122 -14.58 -10.58 -30.98
N ILE A 123 -15.82 -10.14 -30.85
CA ILE A 123 -16.85 -10.23 -31.89
C ILE A 123 -17.22 -8.85 -32.42
N SER A 124 -17.55 -8.79 -33.71
CA SER A 124 -18.18 -7.63 -34.34
C SER A 124 -19.67 -7.59 -34.00
N SER A 125 -20.24 -6.42 -33.71
CA SER A 125 -21.69 -6.28 -33.45
C SER A 125 -22.48 -5.53 -34.52
N GLY A 126 -21.96 -5.44 -35.75
CA GLY A 126 -22.63 -4.77 -36.87
C GLY A 126 -22.03 -5.12 -38.24
N PRO A 127 -22.71 -4.79 -39.35
CA PRO A 127 -22.22 -5.13 -40.68
C PRO A 127 -20.93 -4.35 -40.99
N LYS A 128 -19.86 -5.10 -41.29
CA LYS A 128 -18.53 -4.60 -41.74
C LYS A 128 -17.70 -3.85 -40.68
N THR A 129 -17.49 -4.45 -39.51
CA THR A 129 -16.48 -3.96 -38.56
C THR A 129 -15.07 -4.06 -39.15
N ARG A 130 -14.32 -2.95 -39.14
CA ARG A 130 -12.92 -2.90 -39.59
C ARG A 130 -12.01 -2.57 -38.43
N VAL A 131 -10.98 -3.39 -38.24
CA VAL A 131 -9.98 -3.21 -37.19
C VAL A 131 -8.59 -3.14 -37.79
N TRP A 132 -7.72 -2.38 -37.17
CA TRP A 132 -6.31 -2.31 -37.50
C TRP A 132 -5.50 -2.99 -36.41
N LYS A 133 -4.52 -3.79 -36.83
CA LYS A 133 -3.59 -4.49 -35.94
C LYS A 133 -2.22 -3.83 -36.02
N ILE A 134 -1.63 -3.56 -34.87
CA ILE A 134 -0.22 -3.19 -34.72
C ILE A 134 0.48 -4.34 -34.02
N PRO A 135 1.51 -4.98 -34.62
CA PRO A 135 2.31 -5.99 -33.94
C PRO A 135 2.99 -5.39 -32.69
N GLY A 136 2.80 -6.00 -31.53
CA GLY A 136 3.23 -5.47 -30.24
C GLY A 136 4.74 -5.54 -30.00
N ASP A 137 5.46 -6.41 -30.71
CA ASP A 137 6.92 -6.38 -30.83
C ASP A 137 7.42 -5.14 -31.58
N LYS A 138 6.83 -4.86 -32.76
CA LYS A 138 7.15 -3.66 -33.55
C LYS A 138 6.74 -2.36 -32.86
N PHE A 139 5.60 -2.36 -32.18
CA PHE A 139 5.18 -1.23 -31.33
C PHE A 139 6.25 -0.92 -30.28
N ARG A 140 6.74 -1.94 -29.56
CA ARG A 140 7.79 -1.79 -28.53
C ARG A 140 9.10 -1.28 -29.10
N GLU A 141 9.51 -1.77 -30.27
CA GLU A 141 10.71 -1.29 -30.95
C GLU A 141 10.61 0.21 -31.29
N ILE A 142 9.45 0.64 -31.79
CA ILE A 142 9.20 2.05 -32.10
C ILE A 142 9.18 2.89 -30.81
N VAL A 143 8.39 2.52 -29.80
CA VAL A 143 8.25 3.36 -28.60
C VAL A 143 9.47 3.34 -27.67
N ALA A 144 10.37 2.37 -27.81
CA ALA A 144 11.63 2.32 -27.08
C ALA A 144 12.67 3.33 -27.60
N LYS A 145 12.43 3.96 -28.75
CA LYS A 145 13.29 5.03 -29.27
C LYS A 145 13.33 6.19 -28.27
N PRO A 146 14.53 6.69 -27.87
CA PRO A 146 14.67 7.69 -26.80
C PRO A 146 13.82 8.95 -26.98
N GLN A 147 13.62 9.39 -28.22
CA GLN A 147 12.82 10.57 -28.55
C GLN A 147 11.31 10.41 -28.26
N TYR A 148 10.81 9.17 -28.15
CA TYR A 148 9.38 8.89 -27.89
C TYR A 148 9.12 8.44 -26.45
N ALA A 149 10.15 8.14 -25.67
CA ALA A 149 10.02 7.52 -24.35
C ALA A 149 9.16 8.33 -23.38
N LEU A 150 9.42 9.64 -23.24
CA LEU A 150 8.67 10.50 -22.31
C LEU A 150 7.20 10.74 -22.77
N PRO A 151 6.93 11.12 -24.04
CA PRO A 151 5.56 11.25 -24.55
C PRO A 151 4.74 9.96 -24.42
N VAL A 152 5.34 8.80 -24.75
CA VAL A 152 4.67 7.50 -24.64
C VAL A 152 4.42 7.13 -23.18
N MET A 153 5.36 7.39 -22.26
CA MET A 153 5.13 7.14 -20.83
C MET A 153 4.00 7.98 -20.25
N VAL A 154 3.92 9.27 -20.60
CA VAL A 154 2.82 10.15 -20.19
C VAL A 154 1.48 9.67 -20.77
N PHE A 155 1.48 9.28 -22.04
CA PHE A 155 0.32 8.72 -22.72
C PHE A 155 -0.17 7.41 -22.08
N LEU A 156 0.74 6.46 -21.81
CA LEU A 156 0.41 5.20 -21.13
C LEU A 156 -0.10 5.45 -19.70
N ALA A 157 0.52 6.38 -18.96
CA ALA A 157 0.02 6.76 -17.63
C ALA A 157 -1.40 7.34 -17.69
N ASN A 158 -1.72 8.15 -18.70
CA ASN A 158 -3.05 8.72 -18.91
C ASN A 158 -4.10 7.66 -19.33
N GLU A 159 -3.71 6.68 -20.13
CA GLU A 159 -4.61 5.58 -20.53
C GLU A 159 -4.85 4.58 -19.38
N VAL A 160 -3.84 4.27 -18.56
CA VAL A 160 -4.00 3.48 -17.32
C VAL A 160 -4.95 4.20 -16.34
N ARG A 161 -4.87 5.53 -16.24
CA ARG A 161 -5.82 6.35 -15.46
C ARG A 161 -7.24 6.28 -16.02
N ALA A 162 -7.43 6.19 -17.33
CA ALA A 162 -8.76 6.11 -17.96
C ALA A 162 -9.46 4.76 -17.75
N GLY A 163 -8.69 3.68 -17.50
CA GLY A 163 -9.21 2.31 -17.39
C GLY A 163 -9.69 1.87 -16.01
N SER A 164 -9.38 2.60 -14.94
CA SER A 164 -9.85 2.27 -13.59
C SER A 164 -11.26 2.82 -13.35
N LYS A 165 -12.21 1.95 -12.96
CA LYS A 165 -13.57 2.34 -12.54
C LYS A 165 -13.57 3.36 -11.39
N SER A 166 -12.59 3.32 -10.48
CA SER A 166 -12.50 4.31 -9.40
C SER A 166 -12.04 5.67 -9.92
N ILE A 167 -11.11 5.69 -10.88
CA ILE A 167 -10.60 6.91 -11.52
C ILE A 167 -11.63 7.49 -12.49
N ARG A 168 -12.49 6.67 -13.11
CA ARG A 168 -13.61 7.14 -13.96
C ARG A 168 -14.67 7.92 -13.15
N THR A 169 -14.95 7.46 -11.93
CA THR A 169 -15.84 8.17 -10.98
C THR A 169 -15.22 9.49 -10.53
N MET A 170 -13.91 9.49 -10.28
CA MET A 170 -13.10 10.68 -9.96
C MET A 170 -13.03 11.67 -11.15
N LEU A 171 -12.90 11.18 -12.38
CA LEU A 171 -12.91 11.96 -13.62
C LEU A 171 -14.28 12.56 -13.95
N ASN A 172 -15.37 11.87 -13.62
CA ASN A 172 -16.72 12.44 -13.77
C ASN A 172 -16.98 13.56 -12.76
N GLN A 173 -16.39 13.47 -11.56
CA GLN A 173 -16.39 14.56 -10.58
C GLN A 173 -15.49 15.73 -11.04
N LEU A 174 -14.31 15.44 -11.61
CA LEU A 174 -13.43 16.46 -12.20
C LEU A 174 -14.03 17.14 -13.44
N LYS A 175 -14.75 16.41 -14.32
CA LYS A 175 -15.41 17.00 -15.50
C LYS A 175 -16.55 17.96 -15.16
N GLN A 176 -17.20 17.79 -14.01
CA GLN A 176 -18.13 18.80 -13.49
C GLN A 176 -17.39 20.06 -13.00
N GLY A 177 -16.11 19.95 -12.63
CA GLY A 177 -15.22 21.09 -12.32
C GLY A 177 -14.58 21.78 -13.53
N VAL A 178 -14.54 21.16 -14.73
CA VAL A 178 -13.85 21.71 -15.92
C VAL A 178 -14.72 22.68 -16.74
N ARG A 179 -15.98 22.92 -16.36
CA ARG A 179 -16.73 24.12 -16.80
C ARG A 179 -16.58 25.23 -15.77
N GLY A 180 -15.35 25.74 -15.67
CA GLY A 180 -15.01 26.87 -14.81
C GLY A 180 -13.50 27.05 -14.74
N GLU A 181 -12.91 27.73 -15.72
CA GLU A 181 -11.67 28.47 -15.44
C GLU A 181 -12.00 29.55 -14.40
N SER A 182 -11.88 29.18 -13.13
CA SER A 182 -11.67 30.11 -12.04
C SER A 182 -10.28 29.80 -11.50
N SER A 183 -9.31 30.65 -11.84
CA SER A 183 -8.06 30.90 -11.09
C SER A 183 -7.67 29.85 -10.04
N SER A 184 -6.76 28.92 -10.37
CA SER A 184 -6.07 28.13 -9.34
C SER A 184 -5.36 29.09 -8.40
N GLY A 185 -5.72 29.07 -7.12
CA GLY A 185 -5.13 29.94 -6.11
C GLY A 185 -3.65 29.60 -5.93
N ALA A 186 -2.82 30.60 -5.59
CA ALA A 186 -1.37 30.44 -5.41
C ALA A 186 -0.96 29.43 -4.30
N ASN A 187 -1.93 28.89 -3.54
CA ASN A 187 -1.71 28.05 -2.37
C ASN A 187 -2.11 26.58 -2.54
N ASP A 188 -2.71 26.16 -3.66
CA ASP A 188 -3.23 24.80 -3.82
C ASP A 188 -2.11 23.74 -3.73
N ILE A 189 -2.35 22.62 -3.06
CA ILE A 189 -1.44 21.46 -3.00
C ILE A 189 -2.09 20.20 -3.57
N LYS A 190 -1.38 19.52 -4.47
CA LYS A 190 -1.75 18.18 -4.96
C LYS A 190 -0.90 17.12 -4.28
N VAL A 191 -1.55 16.15 -3.65
CA VAL A 191 -0.91 15.08 -2.88
C VAL A 191 -1.30 13.71 -3.42
N LEU A 192 -0.31 12.85 -3.68
CA LEU A 192 -0.57 11.43 -3.94
C LEU A 192 -0.28 10.60 -2.69
N CYS A 193 -1.29 9.93 -2.17
CA CYS A 193 -1.18 9.01 -1.05
C CYS A 193 -0.92 7.59 -1.55
N PHE A 194 0.29 7.07 -1.26
CA PHE A 194 0.66 5.67 -1.52
C PHE A 194 0.19 4.75 -0.40
N ASP A 195 0.14 3.44 -0.64
CA ASP A 195 -0.30 2.40 0.32
C ASP A 195 -1.68 2.74 0.96
N ALA A 196 -2.57 3.33 0.15
CA ALA A 196 -3.86 3.82 0.59
C ALA A 196 -4.94 2.72 0.52
N THR A 197 -5.04 1.94 1.61
CA THR A 197 -6.14 0.99 1.81
C THR A 197 -7.43 1.71 2.24
N SER A 198 -8.53 0.98 2.41
CA SER A 198 -9.85 1.56 2.71
C SER A 198 -9.83 2.50 3.91
N TRP A 199 -9.18 2.12 5.02
CA TRP A 199 -9.13 2.97 6.21
C TRP A 199 -8.43 4.31 5.94
N VAL A 200 -7.43 4.35 5.06
CA VAL A 200 -6.75 5.60 4.70
C VAL A 200 -7.73 6.51 3.96
N VAL A 201 -8.41 5.97 2.94
CA VAL A 201 -9.37 6.73 2.13
C VAL A 201 -10.55 7.20 2.97
N ASP A 202 -11.12 6.31 3.78
CA ASP A 202 -12.32 6.56 4.58
C ASP A 202 -12.09 7.64 5.66
N ASN A 203 -10.86 7.81 6.15
CA ASN A 203 -10.53 8.81 7.16
C ASN A 203 -9.93 10.10 6.56
N PHE A 204 -9.04 10.02 5.56
CA PHE A 204 -8.45 11.22 4.96
C PHE A 204 -9.44 12.00 4.08
N LYS A 205 -10.29 11.31 3.31
CA LYS A 205 -11.21 11.98 2.39
C LYS A 205 -12.18 12.95 3.09
N PRO A 206 -12.95 12.55 4.11
CA PRO A 206 -13.84 13.48 4.81
C PRO A 206 -13.07 14.60 5.52
N ALA A 207 -11.91 14.30 6.12
CA ALA A 207 -11.10 15.29 6.80
C ALA A 207 -10.50 16.35 5.85
N VAL A 208 -10.05 15.95 4.65
CA VAL A 208 -9.59 16.87 3.61
C VAL A 208 -10.76 17.72 3.08
N GLU A 209 -11.95 17.12 2.91
CA GLU A 209 -13.16 17.86 2.50
C GLU A 209 -13.58 18.90 3.56
N GLU A 210 -13.52 18.55 4.84
CA GLU A 210 -13.80 19.45 5.97
C GLU A 210 -12.75 20.57 6.05
N PHE A 211 -11.47 20.22 6.04
CA PHE A 211 -10.35 21.16 6.01
C PHE A 211 -10.50 22.20 4.89
N ASN A 212 -10.80 21.73 3.67
CA ASN A 212 -10.98 22.60 2.52
C ASN A 212 -12.17 23.55 2.70
N LYS A 213 -13.30 23.09 3.27
CA LYS A 213 -14.45 23.97 3.55
C LYS A 213 -14.10 25.08 4.53
N GLU A 214 -13.35 24.76 5.59
CA GLU A 214 -12.94 25.72 6.61
C GLU A 214 -11.92 26.75 6.09
N HIS A 215 -10.96 26.32 5.25
CA HIS A 215 -9.86 27.16 4.82
C HIS A 215 -10.16 28.00 3.58
N MET A 216 -11.13 27.61 2.73
CA MET A 216 -11.54 28.39 1.56
C MET A 216 -12.20 29.74 1.90
N GLY A 217 -12.70 29.90 3.14
CA GLY A 217 -13.27 31.17 3.63
C GLY A 217 -12.30 32.04 4.44
N SER A 218 -11.02 31.66 4.53
CA SER A 218 -10.02 32.34 5.35
C SER A 218 -9.24 33.42 4.57
N ASP A 219 -8.54 34.31 5.28
CA ASP A 219 -7.70 35.37 4.70
C ASP A 219 -6.55 34.84 3.81
N ASN A 220 -6.18 33.56 3.99
CA ASN A 220 -5.17 32.87 3.19
C ASN A 220 -5.71 31.52 2.72
N PRO A 221 -6.53 31.48 1.66
CA PRO A 221 -7.20 30.27 1.24
C PRO A 221 -6.19 29.21 0.82
N LEU A 222 -6.40 27.99 1.31
CA LEU A 222 -5.58 26.81 1.01
C LEU A 222 -6.50 25.66 0.64
N HIS A 223 -6.20 25.02 -0.49
CA HIS A 223 -6.91 23.85 -0.97
C HIS A 223 -5.97 22.64 -1.08
N ILE A 224 -6.35 21.53 -0.47
CA ILE A 224 -5.67 20.25 -0.56
C ILE A 224 -6.47 19.34 -1.49
N THR A 225 -5.86 18.94 -2.61
CA THR A 225 -6.34 17.84 -3.44
C THR A 225 -5.51 16.59 -3.11
N MET A 226 -6.17 15.53 -2.64
CA MET A 226 -5.51 14.29 -2.26
C MET A 226 -6.08 13.11 -3.05
N ASP A 227 -5.20 12.48 -3.84
CA ASP A 227 -5.50 11.26 -4.59
C ASP A 227 -4.84 10.06 -3.92
N TYR A 228 -5.35 8.86 -4.21
CA TYR A 228 -5.00 7.64 -3.49
C TYR A 228 -4.63 6.52 -4.45
N THR A 229 -3.56 5.79 -4.12
CA THR A 229 -3.17 4.54 -4.80
C THR A 229 -2.92 3.44 -3.78
N THR A 230 -3.34 2.22 -4.11
CA THR A 230 -3.03 1.03 -3.32
C THR A 230 -1.60 0.55 -3.53
N GLU A 231 -0.90 1.05 -4.55
CA GLU A 231 0.51 0.74 -4.76
C GLU A 231 1.37 1.34 -3.65
N ARG A 232 2.36 0.57 -3.21
CA ARG A 232 3.42 1.05 -2.32
C ARG A 232 4.42 1.86 -3.12
N LEU A 233 5.01 2.89 -2.51
CA LEU A 233 6.11 3.62 -3.11
C LEU A 233 7.36 2.74 -3.19
N SER A 234 7.89 2.62 -4.40
CA SER A 234 9.15 1.95 -4.72
C SER A 234 9.81 2.65 -5.92
N ASP A 235 10.98 2.18 -6.32
CA ASP A 235 11.63 2.65 -7.55
C ASP A 235 10.74 2.51 -8.79
N GLN A 236 9.87 1.50 -8.84
CA GLN A 236 8.97 1.24 -9.98
C GLN A 236 7.73 2.14 -9.97
N SER A 237 7.18 2.44 -8.79
CA SER A 237 5.92 3.18 -8.65
C SER A 237 6.12 4.68 -8.39
N ALA A 238 7.36 5.14 -8.15
CA ALA A 238 7.67 6.56 -7.95
C ALA A 238 7.15 7.47 -9.07
N THR A 239 7.08 6.96 -10.31
CA THR A 239 6.56 7.69 -11.46
C THR A 239 5.08 8.06 -11.35
N PHE A 240 4.33 7.40 -10.47
CA PHE A 240 2.91 7.69 -10.27
C PHE A 240 2.70 9.08 -9.67
N ALA A 241 3.71 9.63 -8.98
CA ALA A 241 3.71 10.97 -8.42
C ALA A 241 3.85 12.11 -9.45
N ALA A 242 3.88 11.81 -10.76
CA ALA A 242 3.91 12.82 -11.80
C ALA A 242 2.68 13.74 -11.74
N GLY A 243 2.93 15.05 -11.54
CA GLY A 243 1.88 16.08 -11.44
C GLY A 243 1.42 16.41 -10.02
N TYR A 244 2.04 15.82 -8.99
CA TYR A 244 1.78 16.11 -7.58
C TYR A 244 2.91 16.94 -6.95
N ASP A 245 2.55 17.81 -6.01
CA ASP A 245 3.50 18.62 -5.24
C ASP A 245 4.11 17.85 -4.07
N ALA A 246 3.36 16.90 -3.52
CA ALA A 246 3.73 16.11 -2.36
C ALA A 246 3.28 14.65 -2.49
N VAL A 247 3.94 13.77 -1.73
CA VAL A 247 3.50 12.39 -1.55
C VAL A 247 3.24 12.09 -0.08
N CYS A 248 2.21 11.30 0.20
CA CYS A 248 1.88 10.85 1.55
C CYS A 248 2.20 9.36 1.69
N LEU A 249 3.07 9.00 2.63
CA LEU A 249 3.68 7.67 2.76
C LEU A 249 3.40 7.02 4.12
N PHE A 250 3.43 5.69 4.16
CA PHE A 250 3.31 4.86 5.36
C PHE A 250 4.55 4.00 5.60
N VAL A 251 4.50 3.16 6.64
CA VAL A 251 5.68 2.43 7.14
C VAL A 251 6.29 1.44 6.14
N ASN A 252 5.52 0.97 5.14
CA ASN A 252 6.00 0.00 4.15
C ASN A 252 6.53 0.65 2.86
N ASP A 253 6.26 1.94 2.66
CA ASP A 253 6.74 2.69 1.51
C ASP A 253 8.26 2.86 1.56
N THR A 254 8.93 2.75 0.41
CA THR A 254 10.38 2.82 0.31
C THR A 254 10.81 4.07 -0.44
N ALA A 255 11.18 5.10 0.33
CA ALA A 255 11.77 6.35 -0.18
C ALA A 255 13.30 6.29 -0.07
N ASN A 256 13.92 5.38 -0.82
CA ASN A 256 15.38 5.29 -0.93
C ASN A 256 15.94 6.44 -1.81
N ALA A 257 17.27 6.53 -1.95
CA ALA A 257 17.90 7.59 -2.73
C ALA A 257 17.45 7.65 -4.21
N SER A 258 17.20 6.51 -4.84
CA SER A 258 16.74 6.40 -6.24
C SER A 258 15.27 6.82 -6.37
N THR A 259 14.41 6.35 -5.48
CA THR A 259 13.01 6.80 -5.36
C THR A 259 12.95 8.32 -5.18
N ILE A 260 13.70 8.88 -4.23
CA ILE A 260 13.72 10.31 -3.92
C ILE A 260 14.22 11.14 -5.12
N GLN A 261 15.26 10.68 -5.82
CA GLN A 261 15.72 11.34 -7.05
C GLN A 261 14.59 11.39 -8.09
N THR A 262 13.84 10.30 -8.26
CA THR A 262 12.72 10.23 -9.21
C THR A 262 11.60 11.20 -8.80
N LEU A 263 11.21 11.20 -7.53
CA LEU A 263 10.23 12.16 -6.99
C LEU A 263 10.65 13.62 -7.26
N SER A 264 11.92 13.95 -6.99
CA SER A 264 12.48 15.29 -7.25
C SER A 264 12.40 15.68 -8.74
N LYS A 265 12.75 14.77 -9.65
CA LYS A 265 12.65 14.98 -11.11
C LYS A 265 11.21 15.22 -11.58
N LEU A 266 10.23 14.67 -10.88
CA LEU A 266 8.80 14.85 -11.16
C LEU A 266 8.21 16.13 -10.56
N GLY A 267 9.00 16.90 -9.82
CA GLY A 267 8.57 18.15 -9.20
C GLY A 267 7.97 18.00 -7.80
N VAL A 268 8.05 16.81 -7.19
CA VAL A 268 7.63 16.59 -5.79
C VAL A 268 8.58 17.32 -4.86
N LYS A 269 8.03 18.12 -3.95
CA LYS A 269 8.77 18.98 -3.01
C LYS A 269 8.63 18.55 -1.55
N MET A 270 7.69 17.65 -1.25
CA MET A 270 7.44 17.18 0.11
C MET A 270 7.12 15.69 0.16
N ILE A 271 7.65 15.02 1.19
CA ILE A 271 7.23 13.69 1.63
C ILE A 271 6.61 13.84 3.02
N ALA A 272 5.31 13.54 3.11
CA ALA A 272 4.54 13.54 4.35
C ALA A 272 4.34 12.08 4.83
N ASN A 273 5.07 11.66 5.86
CA ASN A 273 4.87 10.35 6.47
C ASN A 273 3.65 10.40 7.41
N ARG A 274 2.59 9.66 7.10
CA ARG A 274 1.41 9.49 7.97
C ARG A 274 1.66 8.50 9.12
N CYS A 275 2.90 8.43 9.59
CA CYS A 275 3.36 7.52 10.62
C CYS A 275 4.55 8.12 11.38
N ALA A 276 4.90 7.48 12.49
CA ALA A 276 6.07 7.86 13.26
C ALA A 276 7.37 7.27 12.67
N GLY A 277 7.37 5.99 12.27
CA GLY A 277 8.56 5.36 11.70
C GLY A 277 9.02 6.03 10.39
N PHE A 278 10.33 6.18 10.22
CA PHE A 278 10.92 6.70 8.98
C PHE A 278 12.14 5.88 8.53
N ASP A 279 12.24 4.63 9.00
CA ASP A 279 13.39 3.74 8.78
C ASP A 279 13.66 3.47 7.28
N ARG A 280 12.65 3.64 6.42
CA ARG A 280 12.70 3.43 4.97
C ARG A 280 12.82 4.70 4.14
N VAL A 281 13.08 5.85 4.79
CA VAL A 281 13.26 7.15 4.12
C VAL A 281 14.73 7.56 4.20
N ASP A 282 15.38 7.73 3.06
CA ASP A 282 16.74 8.28 3.00
C ASP A 282 16.72 9.79 3.23
N THR A 283 16.86 10.18 4.49
CA THR A 283 16.82 11.58 4.92
C THR A 283 17.97 12.42 4.36
N LYS A 284 19.10 11.81 3.99
CA LYS A 284 20.23 12.51 3.38
C LYS A 284 19.96 12.78 1.91
N ALA A 285 19.38 11.82 1.19
CA ALA A 285 18.96 12.03 -0.19
C ALA A 285 17.86 13.12 -0.26
N ALA A 286 16.86 13.06 0.62
CA ALA A 286 15.82 14.10 0.66
C ALA A 286 16.41 15.50 0.87
N LEU A 287 17.37 15.63 1.80
CA LEU A 287 18.10 16.88 2.02
C LEU A 287 18.83 17.35 0.75
N ALA A 288 19.56 16.44 0.08
CA ALA A 288 20.33 16.75 -1.12
C ALA A 288 19.46 17.20 -2.31
N TYR A 289 18.26 16.63 -2.44
CA TYR A 289 17.30 16.97 -3.50
C TYR A 289 16.32 18.09 -3.11
N GLY A 290 16.47 18.69 -1.91
CA GLY A 290 15.61 19.79 -1.45
C GLY A 290 14.16 19.38 -1.17
N ILE A 291 13.92 18.12 -0.85
CA ILE A 291 12.59 17.60 -0.49
C ILE A 291 12.36 17.78 1.01
N THR A 292 11.29 18.48 1.36
CA THR A 292 10.86 18.65 2.75
C THR A 292 10.31 17.34 3.28
N LEU A 293 10.72 16.97 4.50
CA LEU A 293 10.25 15.78 5.19
C LEU A 293 9.39 16.19 6.38
N ALA A 294 8.23 15.58 6.54
CA ALA A 294 7.38 15.74 7.72
C ALA A 294 6.78 14.40 8.13
N ARG A 295 6.65 14.16 9.44
CA ARG A 295 6.06 12.92 9.97
C ARG A 295 4.95 13.20 10.98
N VAL A 296 4.26 12.14 11.42
CA VAL A 296 3.39 12.20 12.62
C VAL A 296 4.22 11.71 13.81
N PRO A 297 4.76 12.59 14.67
CA PRO A 297 5.77 12.19 15.65
C PRO A 297 5.22 11.31 16.77
N ALA A 298 3.97 11.54 17.16
CA ALA A 298 3.20 10.73 18.09
C ALA A 298 1.71 10.95 17.79
N TYR A 299 0.95 9.86 17.67
CA TYR A 299 -0.50 9.89 17.47
C TYR A 299 -1.23 9.47 18.76
N SER A 300 -0.96 8.27 19.26
CA SER A 300 -1.48 7.79 20.54
C SER A 300 -0.51 6.79 21.16
N PRO A 301 0.30 7.20 22.16
CA PRO A 301 1.14 6.26 22.89
C PRO A 301 0.30 5.33 23.81
N TYR A 302 -0.92 5.74 24.16
CA TYR A 302 -1.90 4.90 24.87
C TYR A 302 -2.31 3.69 24.05
N ALA A 303 -2.68 3.89 22.77
CA ALA A 303 -3.09 2.80 21.88
C ALA A 303 -2.06 1.66 21.84
N VAL A 304 -0.77 2.01 21.74
CA VAL A 304 0.31 1.02 21.67
C VAL A 304 0.53 0.30 23.01
N ALA A 305 0.45 1.03 24.13
CA ALA A 305 0.54 0.44 25.46
C ALA A 305 -0.64 -0.51 25.76
N GLU A 306 -1.85 -0.10 25.39
CA GLU A 306 -3.08 -0.90 25.54
C GLU A 306 -3.06 -2.15 24.65
N MET A 307 -2.53 -2.06 23.43
CA MET A 307 -2.31 -3.23 22.59
C MET A 307 -1.32 -4.20 23.23
N ALA A 308 -0.22 -3.71 23.81
CA ALA A 308 0.75 -4.58 24.49
C ALA A 308 0.10 -5.36 25.64
N ILE A 309 -0.75 -4.69 26.44
CA ILE A 309 -1.54 -5.33 27.49
C ILE A 309 -2.55 -6.31 26.90
N SER A 310 -3.19 -5.99 25.78
CA SER A 310 -4.11 -6.88 25.08
C SER A 310 -3.42 -8.16 24.59
N LEU A 311 -2.20 -8.05 24.03
CA LEU A 311 -1.36 -9.18 23.66
C LEU A 311 -1.00 -10.04 24.87
N LEU A 312 -0.59 -9.41 25.98
CA LEU A 312 -0.33 -10.10 27.25
C LEU A 312 -1.56 -10.88 27.72
N MET A 313 -2.74 -10.26 27.74
CA MET A 313 -3.96 -10.90 28.19
C MET A 313 -4.40 -12.02 27.24
N GLY A 314 -4.27 -11.79 25.94
CA GLY A 314 -4.55 -12.77 24.89
C GLY A 314 -3.72 -14.04 25.03
N ILE A 315 -2.41 -13.90 25.25
CA ILE A 315 -1.50 -15.05 25.41
C ILE A 315 -1.63 -15.69 26.81
N ASN A 316 -1.70 -14.89 27.87
CA ASN A 316 -1.81 -15.38 29.24
C ASN A 316 -3.11 -16.16 29.46
N ARG A 317 -4.25 -15.63 28.99
CA ARG A 317 -5.59 -16.20 29.21
C ARG A 317 -6.10 -17.03 28.03
N LYS A 318 -5.30 -17.17 26.96
CA LYS A 318 -5.57 -17.98 25.76
C LYS A 318 -6.91 -17.61 25.12
N ILE A 319 -7.21 -16.30 25.08
CA ILE A 319 -8.52 -15.75 24.72
C ILE A 319 -8.95 -16.20 23.33
N THR A 320 -8.06 -16.07 22.33
CA THR A 320 -8.36 -16.44 20.94
C THR A 320 -8.66 -17.93 20.80
N ARG A 321 -7.85 -18.77 21.47
CA ARG A 321 -8.04 -20.24 21.48
C ARG A 321 -9.35 -20.63 22.17
N ALA A 322 -9.63 -20.05 23.33
CA ALA A 322 -10.87 -20.30 24.07
C ALA A 322 -12.11 -19.89 23.27
N SER A 323 -12.08 -18.70 22.65
CA SER A 323 -13.16 -18.20 21.79
C SER A 323 -13.43 -19.14 20.59
N ASN A 324 -12.37 -19.61 19.93
CA ASN A 324 -12.49 -20.56 18.82
C ASN A 324 -13.08 -21.91 19.25
N ARG A 325 -12.69 -22.42 20.43
CA ARG A 325 -13.27 -23.66 20.99
C ARG A 325 -14.77 -23.54 21.24
N VAL A 326 -15.22 -22.44 21.84
CA VAL A 326 -16.64 -22.20 22.14
C VAL A 326 -17.48 -22.17 20.86
N LYS A 327 -16.97 -21.58 19.77
CA LYS A 327 -17.65 -21.58 18.45
C LYS A 327 -17.85 -22.98 17.87
N MET A 328 -17.03 -23.95 18.29
CA MET A 328 -17.13 -25.36 17.91
C MET A 328 -17.87 -26.21 18.96
N ALA A 329 -18.60 -25.58 19.89
CA ALA A 329 -19.25 -26.22 21.03
C ALA A 329 -18.29 -27.01 21.95
N ASN A 330 -17.00 -26.67 21.95
CA ASN A 330 -16.03 -27.18 22.90
C ASN A 330 -15.89 -26.20 24.07
N PHE A 331 -16.45 -26.58 25.21
CA PHE A 331 -16.44 -25.79 26.45
C PHE A 331 -15.41 -26.28 27.48
N SER A 332 -14.55 -27.24 27.11
CA SER A 332 -13.56 -27.79 28.03
C SER A 332 -12.47 -26.77 28.36
N LEU A 333 -12.21 -26.63 29.66
CA LEU A 333 -11.08 -25.89 30.22
C LEU A 333 -9.77 -26.71 30.18
N ASP A 334 -9.89 -28.02 29.97
CA ASP A 334 -8.75 -28.92 29.89
C ASP A 334 -7.90 -28.63 28.64
N ALA A 335 -6.66 -29.11 28.65
CA ALA A 335 -5.70 -28.93 27.55
C ALA A 335 -5.23 -27.47 27.31
N GLY A 336 -4.81 -26.79 28.38
CA GLY A 336 -3.90 -25.64 28.28
C GLY A 336 -4.54 -24.26 28.16
N LEU A 337 -5.71 -24.03 28.78
CA LEU A 337 -6.32 -22.70 28.90
C LEU A 337 -6.00 -21.99 30.23
N MET A 338 -5.35 -22.69 31.17
CA MET A 338 -4.94 -22.12 32.46
C MET A 338 -3.99 -20.93 32.24
N GLY A 339 -4.32 -19.81 32.86
CA GLY A 339 -3.50 -18.61 32.89
C GLY A 339 -2.88 -18.38 34.27
N VAL A 340 -2.24 -17.24 34.45
CA VAL A 340 -1.70 -16.79 35.74
C VAL A 340 -2.19 -15.39 36.07
N ASP A 341 -2.35 -15.11 37.36
CA ASP A 341 -2.63 -13.76 37.81
C ASP A 341 -1.38 -12.88 37.64
N ILE A 342 -1.57 -11.70 37.05
CA ILE A 342 -0.53 -10.66 36.90
C ILE A 342 -0.22 -10.02 38.26
N HIS A 343 -1.21 -9.94 39.14
CA HIS A 343 -1.04 -9.44 40.50
C HIS A 343 0.09 -10.19 41.22
N GLY A 344 1.02 -9.42 41.81
CA GLY A 344 2.19 -9.92 42.50
C GLY A 344 3.30 -10.52 41.61
N LYS A 345 3.13 -10.55 40.28
CA LYS A 345 4.21 -10.96 39.35
C LYS A 345 5.22 -9.84 39.16
N THR A 346 6.43 -10.21 38.76
CA THR A 346 7.46 -9.24 38.35
C THR A 346 7.32 -8.97 36.86
N VAL A 347 7.08 -7.71 36.51
CA VAL A 347 6.92 -7.27 35.12
C VAL A 347 8.10 -6.38 34.74
N GLY A 348 8.90 -6.86 33.81
CA GLY A 348 9.99 -6.13 33.20
C GLY A 348 9.52 -5.25 32.05
N VAL A 349 9.88 -3.97 32.06
CA VAL A 349 9.69 -3.06 30.93
C VAL A 349 11.04 -2.56 30.46
N MET A 350 11.48 -3.01 29.27
CA MET A 350 12.68 -2.48 28.62
C MET A 350 12.27 -1.31 27.73
N GLY A 351 12.75 -0.11 28.04
CA GLY A 351 12.35 1.13 27.39
C GLY A 351 11.26 1.86 28.17
N THR A 352 11.60 2.98 28.78
CA THR A 352 10.71 3.84 29.58
C THR A 352 10.55 5.23 28.96
N GLY A 353 10.51 5.29 27.62
CA GLY A 353 9.96 6.43 26.88
C GLY A 353 8.44 6.57 27.07
N LYS A 354 7.79 7.44 26.29
CA LYS A 354 6.35 7.77 26.45
C LYS A 354 5.43 6.54 26.56
N ILE A 355 5.56 5.57 25.65
CA ILE A 355 4.76 4.34 25.65
C ILE A 355 5.07 3.49 26.88
N GLY A 356 6.36 3.31 27.20
CA GLY A 356 6.81 2.53 28.35
C GLY A 356 6.33 3.10 29.69
N GLN A 357 6.28 4.43 29.84
CA GLN A 357 5.77 5.09 31.05
C GLN A 357 4.27 4.84 31.24
N ILE A 358 3.47 4.98 30.17
CA ILE A 358 2.04 4.68 30.19
C ILE A 358 1.81 3.20 30.51
N LEU A 359 2.60 2.31 29.89
CA LEU A 359 2.54 0.88 30.16
C LEU A 359 2.84 0.56 31.63
N CYS A 360 3.88 1.18 32.22
CA CYS A 360 4.19 1.04 33.64
C CYS A 360 2.99 1.48 34.52
N ASN A 361 2.33 2.59 34.17
CA ASN A 361 1.14 3.04 34.89
C ASN A 361 -0.03 2.03 34.80
N ILE A 362 -0.26 1.43 33.63
CA ILE A 362 -1.29 0.39 33.48
C ILE A 362 -0.94 -0.86 34.30
N ILE A 363 0.32 -1.31 34.22
CA ILE A 363 0.82 -2.48 34.99
C ILE A 363 0.71 -2.23 36.50
N HIS A 364 0.97 -1.01 36.95
CA HIS A 364 0.83 -0.62 38.34
C HIS A 364 -0.60 -0.87 38.84
N GLY A 365 -1.60 -0.56 38.00
CA GLY A 365 -3.02 -0.86 38.28
C GLY A 365 -3.35 -2.34 38.45
N PHE A 366 -2.54 -3.26 37.89
CA PHE A 366 -2.68 -4.71 38.11
C PHE A 366 -2.06 -5.19 39.44
N GLY A 367 -1.38 -4.33 40.19
CA GLY A 367 -0.70 -4.70 41.43
C GLY A 367 0.53 -5.59 41.21
N ALA A 368 1.23 -5.40 40.08
CA ALA A 368 2.48 -6.11 39.78
C ALA A 368 3.71 -5.35 40.30
N ASN A 369 4.82 -6.08 40.48
CA ASN A 369 6.11 -5.51 40.79
C ASN A 369 6.80 -5.06 39.50
N ILE A 370 7.02 -3.76 39.32
CA ILE A 370 7.58 -3.21 38.08
C ILE A 370 9.09 -3.08 38.21
N ILE A 371 9.82 -3.70 37.28
CA ILE A 371 11.25 -3.47 37.08
C ILE A 371 11.49 -2.93 35.66
N CYS A 372 12.46 -2.03 35.51
CA CYS A 372 12.69 -1.30 34.28
C CYS A 372 14.16 -1.35 33.88
N TYR A 373 14.38 -1.27 32.57
CA TYR A 373 15.70 -1.02 32.00
C TYR A 373 15.58 0.05 30.93
N ASP A 374 16.32 1.15 31.08
CA ASP A 374 16.48 2.19 30.07
C ASP A 374 17.87 2.83 30.24
N VAL A 375 18.41 3.41 29.17
CA VAL A 375 19.62 4.24 29.23
C VAL A 375 19.38 5.57 29.95
N PHE A 376 18.14 6.05 29.95
CA PHE A 376 17.69 7.24 30.67
C PHE A 376 16.52 6.88 31.57
N GLU A 377 16.75 6.97 32.88
CA GLU A 377 15.72 6.62 33.86
C GLU A 377 14.67 7.74 33.97
N SER A 378 13.39 7.36 33.97
CA SER A 378 12.25 8.25 34.21
C SER A 378 11.92 8.36 35.70
N ASP A 379 11.91 9.58 36.21
CA ASP A 379 11.51 9.89 37.60
C ASP A 379 10.02 9.60 37.85
N GLU A 380 9.17 9.75 36.84
CA GLU A 380 7.74 9.44 36.94
C GLU A 380 7.52 7.93 37.20
N VAL A 381 8.29 7.07 36.52
CA VAL A 381 8.26 5.61 36.73
C VAL A 381 8.78 5.24 38.12
N LYS A 382 9.80 5.93 38.62
CA LYS A 382 10.29 5.73 39.99
C LYS A 382 9.25 6.14 41.03
N ALA A 383 8.58 7.27 40.81
CA ALA A 383 7.58 7.82 41.72
C ALA A 383 6.37 6.88 41.90
N MET A 384 5.99 6.12 40.86
CA MET A 384 4.96 5.07 40.94
C MET A 384 5.47 3.72 41.48
N GLY A 385 6.73 3.64 41.92
CA GLY A 385 7.32 2.45 42.54
C GLY A 385 8.06 1.51 41.58
N GLY A 386 8.26 1.89 40.32
CA GLY A 386 9.08 1.14 39.38
C GLY A 386 10.57 1.20 39.76
N LYS A 387 11.28 0.07 39.64
CA LYS A 387 12.70 -0.04 40.00
C LYS A 387 13.55 -0.22 38.75
N TYR A 388 14.54 0.64 38.54
CA TYR A 388 15.51 0.46 37.46
C TYR A 388 16.57 -0.56 37.90
N VAL A 389 16.86 -1.51 37.00
CA VAL A 389 17.78 -2.63 37.23
C VAL A 389 18.66 -2.83 36.00
N SER A 390 19.70 -3.64 36.12
CA SER A 390 20.56 -4.00 34.97
C SER A 390 19.82 -4.88 33.96
N LYS A 391 20.36 -4.95 32.73
CA LYS A 391 19.83 -5.80 31.66
C LYS A 391 19.79 -7.29 32.04
N ASP A 392 20.77 -7.75 32.81
CA ASP A 392 20.81 -9.15 33.26
C ASP A 392 19.80 -9.42 34.38
N GLU A 393 19.60 -8.47 35.29
CA GLU A 393 18.59 -8.58 36.35
C GLU A 393 17.16 -8.59 35.78
N ILE A 394 16.86 -7.72 34.81
CA ILE A 394 15.52 -7.71 34.21
C ILE A 394 15.20 -9.00 33.48
N PHE A 395 16.18 -9.63 32.81
CA PHE A 395 15.99 -10.94 32.19
C PHE A 395 15.74 -12.05 33.22
N ALA A 396 16.52 -12.07 34.30
CA ALA A 396 16.45 -13.14 35.29
C ALA A 396 15.20 -13.06 36.19
N GLN A 397 14.66 -11.86 36.43
CA GLN A 397 13.60 -11.65 37.41
C GLN A 397 12.19 -11.56 36.81
N SER A 398 12.06 -11.21 35.53
CA SER A 398 10.77 -10.97 34.89
C SER A 398 9.95 -12.24 34.69
N ASP A 399 8.72 -12.27 35.22
CA ASP A 399 7.69 -13.23 34.83
C ASP A 399 7.05 -12.85 33.48
N ILE A 400 6.98 -11.55 33.23
CA ILE A 400 6.47 -10.94 32.00
C ILE A 400 7.49 -9.89 31.57
N LEU A 401 7.91 -9.91 30.31
CA LEU A 401 8.90 -8.97 29.76
C LEU A 401 8.32 -8.24 28.55
N PHE A 402 8.23 -6.92 28.65
CA PHE A 402 7.81 -6.03 27.57
C PHE A 402 9.01 -5.36 26.89
N LEU A 403 8.99 -5.36 25.56
CA LEU A 403 9.94 -4.62 24.73
C LEU A 403 9.31 -3.32 24.21
N MET A 404 9.75 -2.18 24.75
CA MET A 404 9.29 -0.81 24.48
C MET A 404 10.42 0.11 23.99
N MET A 405 11.54 -0.47 23.56
CA MET A 405 12.72 0.27 23.08
C MET A 405 12.63 0.58 21.58
N PRO A 406 13.29 1.65 21.10
CA PRO A 406 13.51 1.84 19.67
C PRO A 406 14.44 0.76 19.10
N LEU A 407 14.32 0.47 17.80
CA LEU A 407 15.27 -0.37 17.09
C LEU A 407 16.48 0.47 16.66
N LEU A 408 17.64 0.14 17.22
CA LEU A 408 18.94 0.76 16.98
C LEU A 408 19.97 -0.37 16.79
N PRO A 409 21.15 -0.11 16.21
CA PRO A 409 22.21 -1.11 16.12
C PRO A 409 22.53 -1.78 17.46
N GLN A 410 22.42 -1.04 18.58
CA GLN A 410 22.69 -1.53 19.94
C GLN A 410 21.52 -2.31 20.57
N THR A 411 20.28 -2.11 20.10
CA THR A 411 19.08 -2.79 20.62
C THR A 411 18.58 -3.89 19.71
N LYS A 412 19.13 -4.01 18.49
CA LYS A 412 18.86 -5.10 17.56
C LYS A 412 19.19 -6.44 18.22
N HIS A 413 18.26 -7.39 18.09
CA HIS A 413 18.36 -8.74 18.65
C HIS A 413 18.71 -8.73 20.13
N THR A 414 18.08 -7.82 20.88
CA THR A 414 18.19 -7.77 22.34
C THR A 414 17.77 -9.11 22.96
N ILE A 415 16.74 -9.75 22.41
CA ILE A 415 16.39 -11.14 22.70
C ILE A 415 17.00 -12.02 21.62
N ASN A 416 18.12 -12.65 21.94
CA ASN A 416 18.85 -13.62 21.12
C ASN A 416 19.17 -14.87 21.94
N ASP A 417 19.89 -15.84 21.37
CA ASP A 417 20.24 -17.10 22.05
C ASP A 417 20.90 -16.88 23.43
N ALA A 418 21.81 -15.91 23.56
CA ALA A 418 22.46 -15.59 24.83
C ALA A 418 21.51 -14.95 25.86
N ALA A 419 20.50 -14.19 25.40
CA ALA A 419 19.46 -13.67 26.27
C ALA A 419 18.56 -14.81 26.79
N LEU A 420 18.24 -15.81 25.96
CA LEU A 420 17.40 -16.95 26.38
C LEU A 420 17.96 -17.67 27.61
N GLU A 421 19.28 -17.82 27.70
CA GLU A 421 19.96 -18.46 28.84
C GLU A 421 19.76 -17.70 30.16
N LYS A 422 19.47 -16.40 30.08
CA LYS A 422 19.27 -15.51 31.23
C LYS A 422 17.79 -15.29 31.56
N LEU A 423 16.89 -15.58 30.62
CA LEU A 423 15.46 -15.40 30.82
C LEU A 423 14.94 -16.40 31.87
N LYS A 424 14.02 -15.93 32.69
CA LYS A 424 13.27 -16.80 33.59
C LYS A 424 12.48 -17.85 32.79
N PRO A 425 12.58 -19.15 33.14
CA PRO A 425 11.79 -20.19 32.48
C PRO A 425 10.29 -19.92 32.60
N GLY A 426 9.57 -20.02 31.49
CA GLY A 426 8.14 -19.74 31.40
C GLY A 426 7.76 -18.26 31.25
N VAL A 427 8.72 -17.37 30.98
CA VAL A 427 8.46 -15.92 30.81
C VAL A 427 7.45 -15.66 29.68
N LEU A 428 6.54 -14.71 29.90
CA LEU A 428 5.69 -14.17 28.83
C LEU A 428 6.41 -12.98 28.18
N LEU A 429 6.81 -13.12 26.92
CA LEU A 429 7.53 -12.08 26.17
C LEU A 429 6.56 -11.30 25.28
N ILE A 430 6.54 -9.98 25.40
CA ILE A 430 5.65 -9.10 24.63
C ILE A 430 6.45 -8.08 23.81
N ASN A 431 6.21 -8.02 22.50
CA ASN A 431 6.84 -7.07 21.59
C ASN A 431 5.81 -6.36 20.70
N SER A 432 5.48 -5.11 21.02
CA SER A 432 4.68 -4.22 20.16
C SER A 432 5.50 -3.04 19.62
N SER A 433 6.83 -3.13 19.67
CA SER A 433 7.73 -2.06 19.25
C SER A 433 8.27 -2.29 17.84
N ARG A 434 9.28 -3.15 17.68
CA ARG A 434 9.91 -3.46 16.39
C ARG A 434 10.33 -4.92 16.34
N GLY A 435 10.10 -5.58 15.21
CA GLY A 435 10.43 -6.99 15.02
C GLY A 435 11.92 -7.29 15.27
N GLY A 436 12.81 -6.43 14.76
CA GLY A 436 14.26 -6.59 14.91
C GLY A 436 14.82 -6.47 16.34
N LEU A 437 14.00 -6.20 17.36
CA LEU A 437 14.43 -6.28 18.77
C LEU A 437 14.63 -7.73 19.24
N VAL A 438 14.05 -8.69 18.53
CA VAL A 438 14.23 -10.12 18.78
C VAL A 438 14.88 -10.76 17.57
N ASP A 439 15.77 -11.73 17.79
CA ASP A 439 16.07 -12.74 16.78
C ASP A 439 14.90 -13.73 16.78
N THR A 440 14.14 -13.76 15.69
CA THR A 440 12.93 -14.57 15.63
C THR A 440 13.24 -16.08 15.77
N ASN A 441 14.38 -16.54 15.27
CA ASN A 441 14.77 -17.94 15.40
C ASN A 441 15.12 -18.28 16.85
N SER A 442 15.79 -17.38 17.57
CA SER A 442 16.01 -17.52 19.01
C SER A 442 14.68 -17.58 19.77
N VAL A 443 13.73 -16.70 19.47
CA VAL A 443 12.40 -16.73 20.11
C VAL A 443 11.71 -18.08 19.87
N LEU A 444 11.74 -18.62 18.65
CA LEU A 444 11.19 -19.94 18.35
C LEU A 444 11.87 -21.06 19.17
N LYS A 445 13.21 -21.06 19.29
CA LYS A 445 13.94 -21.99 20.17
C LYS A 445 13.52 -21.84 21.63
N GLY A 446 13.36 -20.61 22.11
CA GLY A 446 12.90 -20.29 23.46
C GLY A 446 11.49 -20.81 23.72
N ILE A 447 10.58 -20.71 22.75
CA ILE A 447 9.23 -21.26 22.85
C ILE A 447 9.26 -22.79 22.86
N GLN A 448 10.05 -23.42 21.98
CA GLN A 448 10.16 -24.88 21.87
C GLN A 448 10.76 -25.51 23.14
N SER A 449 11.73 -24.84 23.77
CA SER A 449 12.35 -25.28 25.03
C SER A 449 11.52 -24.96 26.28
N GLY A 450 10.46 -24.16 26.15
CA GLY A 450 9.62 -23.72 27.27
C GLY A 450 10.24 -22.59 28.11
N ILE A 451 11.40 -22.06 27.74
CA ILE A 451 11.97 -20.85 28.35
C ILE A 451 11.00 -19.67 28.15
N ILE A 452 10.51 -19.50 26.93
CA ILE A 452 9.44 -18.54 26.63
C ILE A 452 8.11 -19.31 26.71
N GLY A 453 7.34 -19.05 27.77
CA GLY A 453 6.04 -19.68 28.01
C GLY A 453 4.94 -19.16 27.08
N GLY A 454 5.13 -17.96 26.53
CA GLY A 454 4.25 -17.37 25.54
C GLY A 454 4.86 -16.12 24.91
N TYR A 455 4.59 -15.90 23.63
CA TYR A 455 5.06 -14.75 22.86
C TYR A 455 3.88 -13.98 22.26
N GLY A 456 3.65 -12.77 22.75
CA GLY A 456 2.68 -11.83 22.19
C GLY A 456 3.40 -10.78 21.37
N ALA A 457 3.12 -10.66 20.08
CA ALA A 457 3.77 -9.68 19.24
C ALA A 457 2.80 -8.96 18.32
N ASP A 458 3.07 -7.69 18.06
CA ASP A 458 2.41 -6.92 17.00
C ASP A 458 3.35 -6.70 15.81
N VAL A 459 4.60 -7.14 15.89
CA VAL A 459 5.64 -6.85 14.90
C VAL A 459 6.43 -8.11 14.58
N TYR A 460 6.99 -8.16 13.38
CA TYR A 460 7.82 -9.27 12.90
C TYR A 460 9.07 -8.75 12.18
N GLU A 461 10.20 -9.43 12.31
CA GLU A 461 11.49 -8.95 11.78
C GLU A 461 11.45 -8.74 10.25
N ASN A 462 10.76 -9.62 9.52
CA ASN A 462 10.56 -9.53 8.08
C ASN A 462 9.12 -9.15 7.72
N GLU A 463 8.45 -8.34 8.53
CA GLU A 463 7.03 -7.97 8.33
C GLU A 463 6.75 -7.24 7.01
N GLY A 464 7.76 -6.58 6.42
CA GLY A 464 7.61 -5.73 5.24
C GLY A 464 6.95 -6.41 4.04
N ASP A 465 7.22 -7.69 3.83
CA ASP A 465 6.70 -8.45 2.69
C ASP A 465 5.29 -9.01 2.94
N TYR A 466 4.87 -9.07 4.20
CA TYR A 466 3.67 -9.81 4.61
C TYR A 466 2.58 -8.92 5.20
N PHE A 467 2.92 -8.05 6.15
CA PHE A 467 1.93 -7.30 6.90
C PHE A 467 1.20 -6.29 6.01
N PHE A 468 -0.03 -5.98 6.40
CA PHE A 468 -0.97 -5.12 5.68
C PHE A 468 -1.40 -5.64 4.30
N GLN A 469 -1.16 -6.92 4.01
CA GLN A 469 -1.62 -7.61 2.80
C GLN A 469 -2.42 -8.85 3.14
N ASP A 470 -3.35 -9.22 2.26
CA ASP A 470 -4.10 -10.47 2.39
C ASP A 470 -3.36 -11.64 1.70
N TRP A 471 -2.78 -12.50 2.52
CA TRP A 471 -2.12 -13.74 2.11
C TRP A 471 -2.98 -14.99 2.30
N SER A 472 -4.26 -14.85 2.69
CA SER A 472 -5.11 -16.00 3.06
C SER A 472 -5.33 -17.02 1.94
N ALA A 473 -5.23 -16.59 0.69
CA ALA A 473 -5.33 -17.44 -0.50
C ALA A 473 -3.98 -17.68 -1.21
N ARG A 474 -2.86 -17.34 -0.58
CA ARG A 474 -1.50 -17.43 -1.13
C ARG A 474 -0.58 -18.21 -0.20
N ASN A 475 0.50 -18.75 -0.76
CA ASN A 475 1.50 -19.43 0.05
C ASN A 475 2.46 -18.42 0.69
N ILE A 476 2.70 -18.55 1.99
CA ILE A 476 3.78 -17.85 2.70
C ILE A 476 5.03 -18.71 2.59
N SER A 477 6.07 -18.22 1.90
CA SER A 477 7.34 -18.92 1.71
C SER A 477 8.34 -18.76 2.86
N ASP A 478 8.09 -17.85 3.79
CA ASP A 478 8.92 -17.63 4.98
C ASP A 478 8.65 -18.73 6.04
N PRO A 479 9.58 -19.67 6.24
CA PRO A 479 9.39 -20.78 7.17
C PRO A 479 9.36 -20.33 8.64
N THR A 480 10.02 -19.22 8.96
CA THR A 480 10.08 -18.65 10.31
C THR A 480 8.72 -18.05 10.68
N LEU A 481 8.12 -17.28 9.76
CA LEU A 481 6.76 -16.76 9.95
C LEU A 481 5.73 -17.89 10.04
N VAL A 482 5.80 -18.90 9.17
CA VAL A 482 4.91 -20.07 9.23
C VAL A 482 5.02 -20.80 10.57
N SER A 483 6.24 -20.95 11.10
CA SER A 483 6.48 -21.58 12.39
C SER A 483 5.91 -20.78 13.56
N LEU A 484 5.97 -19.44 13.52
CA LEU A 484 5.32 -18.58 14.49
C LEU A 484 3.79 -18.73 14.44
N LEU A 485 3.19 -18.63 13.25
CA LEU A 485 1.74 -18.69 13.06
C LEU A 485 1.14 -20.05 13.48
N GLY A 486 1.89 -21.13 13.32
CA GLY A 486 1.46 -22.48 13.72
C GLY A 486 1.60 -22.78 15.22
N ASN A 487 2.19 -21.88 16.01
CA ASN A 487 2.51 -22.15 17.41
C ASN A 487 1.40 -21.66 18.36
N ASN A 488 0.86 -22.57 19.18
CA ASN A 488 -0.21 -22.27 20.13
C ASN A 488 0.19 -21.29 21.26
N ASN A 489 1.48 -21.10 21.49
CA ASN A 489 2.03 -20.16 22.47
C ASN A 489 2.48 -18.84 21.81
N VAL A 490 2.06 -18.57 20.58
CA VAL A 490 2.28 -17.30 19.89
C VAL A 490 0.94 -16.62 19.63
N LEU A 491 0.88 -15.33 19.90
CA LEU A 491 -0.20 -14.44 19.46
C LEU A 491 0.44 -13.30 18.66
N LEU A 492 0.22 -13.30 17.35
CA LEU A 492 0.77 -12.31 16.44
C LEU A 492 -0.36 -11.46 15.84
N THR A 493 -0.24 -10.14 15.95
CA THR A 493 -1.06 -9.15 15.23
C THR A 493 -0.21 -8.41 14.20
N ALA A 494 -0.85 -7.85 13.16
CA ALA A 494 -0.17 -7.37 11.97
C ALA A 494 0.16 -5.86 12.05
N HIS A 495 0.98 -5.46 13.03
CA HIS A 495 1.44 -4.09 13.27
C HIS A 495 0.28 -3.09 13.39
N GLN A 496 -0.71 -3.47 14.17
CA GLN A 496 -1.97 -2.75 14.36
C GLN A 496 -2.07 -2.06 15.74
N ALA A 497 -1.01 -2.03 16.54
CA ALA A 497 -1.01 -1.41 17.88
C ALA A 497 -1.38 0.07 17.87
N PHE A 498 -1.16 0.76 16.74
CA PHE A 498 -1.59 2.14 16.57
C PHE A 498 -3.06 2.28 16.16
N PHE A 499 -3.75 1.22 15.76
CA PHE A 499 -4.96 1.28 14.94
C PHE A 499 -6.23 1.46 15.79
N THR A 500 -6.30 2.61 16.48
CA THR A 500 -7.45 3.10 17.27
C THR A 500 -8.00 4.38 16.64
N GLN A 501 -9.26 4.72 16.91
CA GLN A 501 -9.88 5.93 16.36
C GLN A 501 -9.07 7.19 16.68
N GLU A 502 -8.66 7.36 17.94
CA GLU A 502 -7.92 8.54 18.43
C GLU A 502 -6.57 8.70 17.72
N ALA A 503 -5.89 7.58 17.46
CA ALA A 503 -4.62 7.56 16.76
C ALA A 503 -4.79 7.87 15.26
N VAL A 504 -5.83 7.30 14.62
CA VAL A 504 -6.13 7.56 13.22
C VAL A 504 -6.51 9.02 13.01
N ASP A 505 -7.36 9.57 13.89
CA ASP A 505 -7.72 10.99 13.88
C ASP A 505 -6.49 11.88 14.03
N ALA A 506 -5.60 11.56 14.98
CA ALA A 506 -4.34 12.28 15.16
C ALA A 506 -3.42 12.17 13.93
N ILE A 507 -3.32 11.00 13.30
CA ILE A 507 -2.54 10.79 12.06
C ILE A 507 -3.07 11.67 10.95
N VAL A 508 -4.38 11.67 10.72
CA VAL A 508 -5.02 12.45 9.67
C VAL A 508 -4.82 13.94 9.91
N ASN A 509 -5.17 14.42 11.10
CA ASN A 509 -5.10 15.85 11.45
C ASN A 509 -3.67 16.38 11.39
N VAL A 510 -2.69 15.65 11.95
CA VAL A 510 -1.28 16.07 11.90
C VAL A 510 -0.72 16.00 10.48
N THR A 511 -1.14 15.03 9.66
CA THR A 511 -0.70 14.95 8.25
C THR A 511 -1.25 16.12 7.44
N ILE A 512 -2.53 16.47 7.62
CA ILE A 512 -3.14 17.64 6.99
C ILE A 512 -2.45 18.93 7.46
N ASP A 513 -2.20 19.07 8.76
CA ASP A 513 -1.48 20.21 9.30
C ASP A 513 -0.04 20.31 8.77
N ASN A 514 0.67 19.18 8.62
CA ASN A 514 1.99 19.17 7.97
C ASN A 514 1.93 19.72 6.53
N LEU A 515 0.92 19.31 5.75
CA LEU A 515 0.73 19.80 4.37
C LEU A 515 0.42 21.31 4.35
N LYS A 516 -0.41 21.77 5.29
CA LYS A 516 -0.71 23.20 5.48
C LYS A 516 0.55 23.99 5.82
N GLN A 517 1.31 23.55 6.81
CA GLN A 517 2.53 24.21 7.26
C GLN A 517 3.59 24.29 6.15
N PHE A 518 3.70 23.25 5.33
CA PHE A 518 4.54 23.27 4.14
C PHE A 518 4.11 24.36 3.14
N LYS A 519 2.80 24.52 2.88
CA LYS A 519 2.29 25.60 2.01
C LYS A 519 2.41 27.00 2.62
N GLU A 520 2.40 27.11 3.95
CA GLU A 520 2.73 28.34 4.66
C GLU A 520 4.23 28.69 4.64
N GLY A 521 5.06 27.88 3.95
CA GLY A 521 6.48 28.15 3.74
C GLY A 521 7.40 27.52 4.77
N LYS A 522 6.89 26.75 5.73
CA LYS A 522 7.73 26.01 6.69
C LYS A 522 8.33 24.79 5.99
N VAL A 523 9.52 24.97 5.44
CA VAL A 523 10.21 23.95 4.63
C VAL A 523 11.47 23.44 5.32
N MET A 524 11.91 22.24 4.93
CA MET A 524 13.17 21.65 5.39
C MET A 524 13.31 21.63 6.92
N TYR A 525 14.24 22.40 7.48
CA TYR A 525 14.53 22.47 8.91
C TYR A 525 13.54 23.36 9.69
N GLU A 526 12.75 24.18 9.00
CA GLU A 526 11.75 25.06 9.62
C GLU A 526 10.41 24.34 9.84
N HIS A 527 10.20 23.21 9.18
CA HIS A 527 9.02 22.39 9.37
C HIS A 527 9.06 21.73 10.77
N PRO A 528 8.05 21.91 11.65
CA PRO A 528 8.16 21.48 13.05
C PRO A 528 8.23 19.97 13.23
N ASN A 529 7.60 19.22 12.32
CA ASN A 529 7.63 17.76 12.32
C ASN A 529 8.69 17.18 11.38
N THR A 530 9.73 17.96 11.07
CA THR A 530 10.86 17.48 10.28
C THR A 530 11.62 16.37 10.97
N PHE A 531 12.14 15.45 10.19
CA PHE A 531 13.03 14.37 10.64
C PHE A 531 14.32 14.33 9.80
N LEU A 532 14.69 15.49 9.24
CA LEU A 532 16.00 15.67 8.60
C LEU A 532 17.13 15.51 9.62
N PRO A 533 18.32 15.04 9.20
CA PRO A 533 19.48 14.93 10.07
C PRO A 533 19.89 16.32 10.58
N PRO A 534 20.41 16.45 11.83
CA PRO A 534 20.80 17.73 12.41
C PRO A 534 21.75 18.54 11.50
N ARG A 535 21.62 19.87 11.48
CA ARG A 535 22.59 20.75 10.81
C ARG A 535 23.96 20.53 11.45
N LYS A 536 24.94 20.11 10.64
CA LYS A 536 26.34 19.97 11.08
C LYS A 536 27.01 21.33 11.24
#